data_AF-A0A7X5Q9I9-F1
#
_entry.id   AF-A0A7X5Q9I9-F1
#
_cell.length_a   1.000
_cell.length_b   1.000
_cell.length_c   1.000
_cell.angle_alpha   90.00
_cell.angle_beta   90.00
_cell.angle_gamma   90.00
#
_symmetry.space_group_name_H-M   'P 1'
#
loop_
_entity.id
_entity.type
_entity.pdbx_description
1 polymer ?
#
loop_
_entity_poly.entity_id
_entity_poly.type
_entity_poly.pdbx_seq_one_letter_code
_entity_poly.pdbx_strand_id
1 'polypeptide(L)'
;MFKLSLKILVSLLLVCSFLVESHEIDQMTLEEKVGQLFMAYFDGESANEHAERLIRETKIGGIIYYNWSNGLEDPSKVQKMSNDLQALATQYVGIPLFISADQEGGVGSS
;
A
#
# COMPACT_ATOMS: atom_id res chain seq x y z
N MET A 1 25.50 18.16 -23.88
CA MET A 1 24.09 17.88 -23.52
C MET A 1 23.93 16.89 -22.36
N PHE A 2 24.62 15.75 -22.31
CA PHE A 2 24.47 14.74 -21.24
C PHE A 2 24.73 15.23 -19.80
N LYS A 3 25.70 16.12 -19.58
CA LYS A 3 26.01 16.65 -18.23
C LYS A 3 24.93 17.57 -17.64
N LEU A 4 24.05 18.14 -18.47
CA LEU A 4 22.96 19.02 -18.01
C LEU A 4 21.76 18.18 -17.54
N SER A 5 21.45 17.08 -18.25
CA SER A 5 20.38 16.14 -17.85
C SER A 5 20.66 15.44 -16.53
N LEU A 6 21.92 15.07 -16.25
CA LEU A 6 22.27 14.42 -14.98
C LEU A 6 22.20 15.39 -13.78
N LYS A 7 22.54 16.67 -13.98
CA LYS A 7 22.41 17.69 -12.93
C LYS A 7 20.95 18.03 -12.62
N ILE A 8 20.08 18.06 -13.64
CA ILE A 8 18.63 18.23 -13.46
C ILE A 8 18.05 17.01 -12.74
N LEU A 9 18.43 15.79 -13.12
CA LEU A 9 17.94 14.57 -12.48
C LEU A 9 18.36 14.47 -11.01
N VAL A 10 19.63 14.81 -10.70
CA VAL A 10 20.13 14.84 -9.31
C VAL A 10 19.49 15.98 -8.52
N SER A 11 19.24 17.14 -9.14
CA SER A 11 18.51 18.25 -8.50
C SER A 11 17.04 17.89 -8.23
N LEU A 12 16.39 17.13 -9.12
CA LEU A 12 15.01 16.67 -8.94
C LEU A 12 14.91 15.63 -7.82
N LEU A 13 15.87 14.69 -7.75
CA LEU A 13 15.99 13.71 -6.67
C LEU A 13 16.28 14.35 -5.31
N LEU A 14 17.15 15.36 -5.27
CA LEU A 14 17.41 16.15 -4.05
C LEU A 14 16.17 16.95 -3.64
N VAL A 15 15.47 17.61 -4.57
CA VAL A 15 14.21 18.32 -4.29
C VAL A 15 13.14 17.37 -3.77
N CYS A 16 13.01 16.15 -4.32
CA CYS A 16 12.11 15.13 -3.77
C CYS A 16 12.49 14.69 -2.34
N SER A 17 13.78 14.68 -2.00
CA SER A 17 14.24 14.31 -0.65
C SER A 17 14.00 15.43 0.39
N PHE A 18 13.95 16.69 -0.05
CA PHE A 18 13.68 17.84 0.82
C PHE A 18 12.18 18.21 0.93
N LEU A 19 11.32 17.71 0.04
CA LEU A 19 9.87 17.99 0.05
C LEU A 19 9.03 16.96 0.80
N VAL A 20 9.61 15.83 1.23
CA VAL A 20 8.95 14.92 2.18
C VAL A 20 9.17 15.48 3.58
N GLU A 21 8.56 16.63 3.87
CA GLU A 21 8.33 17.02 5.27
C GLU A 21 7.28 16.08 5.87
N SER A 22 7.47 15.66 7.11
CA SER A 22 6.66 14.71 7.89
C SER A 22 5.23 15.14 8.19
N HIS A 23 4.67 16.08 7.41
CA HIS A 23 3.39 16.71 7.69
C HIS A 23 2.26 15.68 7.81
N GLU A 24 2.28 14.60 7.05
CA GLU A 24 1.26 13.55 7.16
C GLU A 24 1.28 12.89 8.55
N ILE A 25 2.46 12.50 9.05
CA ILE A 25 2.60 11.85 10.37
C ILE A 25 2.13 12.78 11.49
N ASP A 26 2.43 14.08 11.40
CA ASP A 26 2.06 15.03 12.45
C ASP A 26 0.55 15.23 12.59
N GLN A 27 -0.23 14.96 11.53
CA GLN A 27 -1.69 15.05 11.55
C GLN A 27 -2.40 13.75 11.96
N MET A 28 -1.67 12.64 12.09
CA MET A 28 -2.24 11.35 12.48
C MET A 28 -2.56 11.32 13.98
N THR A 29 -3.71 10.74 14.31
CA THR A 29 -4.01 10.26 15.66
C THR A 29 -3.00 9.21 16.11
N LEU A 30 -2.93 8.94 17.42
CA LEU A 30 -2.04 7.90 17.94
C LEU A 30 -2.39 6.53 17.38
N GLU A 31 -3.68 6.24 17.27
CA GLU A 31 -4.24 5.00 16.73
C GLU A 31 -3.83 4.81 15.27
N GLU A 32 -3.92 5.87 14.46
CA GLU A 32 -3.47 5.82 13.07
C GLU A 32 -1.96 5.58 12.98
N LYS A 33 -1.15 6.28 13.80
CA LYS A 33 0.31 6.08 13.84
C LYS A 33 0.68 4.64 14.19
N VAL A 34 0.01 4.08 15.19
CA VAL A 34 0.20 2.68 15.61
C VAL A 34 -0.24 1.74 14.50
N GLY A 35 -1.39 2.00 13.87
CA GLY A 35 -1.91 1.22 12.75
C GLY A 35 -0.95 1.14 11.56
N GLN A 36 -0.20 2.21 11.27
CA GLN A 36 0.82 2.20 10.21
C GLN A 36 1.98 1.23 10.44
N LEU A 37 2.17 0.73 11.67
CA LEU A 37 3.18 -0.28 11.99
C LEU A 37 2.72 -1.71 11.70
N PHE A 38 1.44 -1.91 11.35
CA PHE A 38 0.86 -3.22 11.13
C PHE A 38 0.57 -3.50 9.66
N MET A 39 0.91 -4.72 9.28
CA MET A 39 0.52 -5.36 8.04
C MET A 39 -0.36 -6.57 8.36
N ALA A 40 -1.49 -6.71 7.67
CA ALA A 40 -2.44 -7.80 7.88
C ALA A 40 -2.78 -8.51 6.56
N TYR A 41 -3.41 -9.68 6.66
CA TYR A 41 -4.04 -10.35 5.52
C TYR A 41 -5.52 -10.55 5.81
N PHE A 42 -6.29 -10.88 4.78
CA PHE A 42 -7.69 -11.26 4.89
C PHE A 42 -8.00 -12.41 3.92
N ASP A 43 -9.07 -13.15 4.22
CA ASP A 43 -9.57 -14.23 3.36
C ASP A 43 -10.51 -13.67 2.29
N GLY A 44 -10.31 -14.07 1.02
CA GLY A 44 -11.17 -13.73 -0.11
C GLY A 44 -10.47 -13.07 -1.29
N GLU A 45 -11.06 -13.22 -2.48
CA GLU A 45 -10.54 -12.70 -3.77
C GLU A 45 -11.02 -11.27 -4.12
N SER A 46 -11.67 -10.58 -3.17
CA SER A 46 -12.14 -9.21 -3.33
C SER A 46 -12.16 -8.49 -1.99
N ALA A 47 -12.11 -7.15 -2.00
CA ALA A 47 -12.33 -6.36 -0.80
C ALA A 47 -13.69 -6.74 -0.17
N ASN A 48 -13.68 -7.02 1.13
CA ASN A 48 -14.84 -7.51 1.87
C ASN A 48 -14.92 -6.90 3.27
N GLU A 49 -15.93 -7.27 4.05
CA GLU A 49 -16.18 -6.72 5.39
C GLU A 49 -15.01 -6.96 6.36
N HIS A 50 -14.24 -8.04 6.21
CA HIS A 50 -13.07 -8.27 7.05
C HIS A 50 -11.96 -7.27 6.70
N ALA A 51 -11.64 -7.12 5.42
CA ALA A 51 -10.67 -6.13 4.96
C ALA A 51 -11.09 -4.69 5.34
N GLU A 52 -12.38 -4.36 5.18
CA GLU A 52 -12.92 -3.06 5.58
C GLU A 52 -12.73 -2.80 7.09
N ARG A 53 -13.02 -3.79 7.95
CA ARG A 53 -12.82 -3.63 9.40
C ARG A 53 -11.35 -3.42 9.75
N LEU A 54 -10.44 -4.17 9.15
CA LEU A 54 -9.00 -3.97 9.36
C LEU A 54 -8.58 -2.53 9.02
N ILE A 55 -9.05 -2.00 7.89
CA ILE A 55 -8.74 -0.64 7.45
C ILE A 55 -9.42 0.39 8.37
N ARG A 56 -10.73 0.26 8.59
CA ARG A 56 -11.55 1.27 9.26
C ARG A 56 -11.33 1.32 10.76
N GLU A 57 -11.22 0.16 11.40
CA GLU A 57 -11.22 0.04 12.87
C GLU A 57 -9.79 -0.05 13.41
N THR A 58 -8.91 -0.80 12.74
CA THR A 58 -7.53 -0.98 13.19
C THR A 58 -6.50 -0.08 12.48
N LYS A 59 -6.93 0.68 11.46
CA LYS A 59 -6.11 1.70 10.78
C LYS A 59 -4.80 1.15 10.21
N ILE A 60 -4.80 -0.11 9.77
CA ILE A 60 -3.60 -0.79 9.26
C ILE A 60 -2.90 0.02 8.16
N GLY A 61 -1.58 0.00 8.18
CA GLY A 61 -0.75 0.64 7.15
C GLY A 61 -0.56 -0.23 5.91
N GLY A 62 -0.72 -1.55 6.03
CA GLY A 62 -0.48 -2.45 4.90
C GLY A 62 -1.30 -3.73 4.88
N ILE A 63 -1.43 -4.27 3.68
CA ILE A 63 -2.00 -5.58 3.41
C ILE A 63 -0.96 -6.44 2.69
N ILE A 64 -0.88 -7.72 3.07
CA ILE A 64 -0.15 -8.75 2.33
C ILE A 64 -1.13 -9.73 1.68
N TYR A 65 -0.94 -9.97 0.39
CA TYR A 65 -1.69 -10.98 -0.35
C TYR A 65 -0.97 -12.33 -0.32
N TYR A 66 -1.76 -13.39 -0.29
CA TYR A 66 -1.31 -14.76 -0.48
C TYR A 66 -2.11 -15.46 -1.57
N ASN A 67 -1.46 -16.29 -2.40
CA ASN A 67 -2.16 -17.01 -3.47
C ASN A 67 -3.28 -17.91 -2.93
N TRP A 68 -3.02 -18.61 -1.82
CA TRP A 68 -3.99 -19.52 -1.18
C TRP A 68 -5.20 -18.82 -0.55
N SER A 69 -5.14 -17.50 -0.35
CA SER A 69 -6.20 -16.73 0.34
C SER A 69 -6.94 -15.77 -0.60
N ASN A 70 -6.21 -15.18 -1.56
CA ASN A 70 -6.67 -14.03 -2.33
C ASN A 70 -6.77 -14.30 -3.84
N GLY A 71 -6.42 -15.49 -4.32
CA GLY A 71 -6.57 -15.90 -5.73
C GLY A 71 -5.85 -14.96 -6.69
N LEU A 72 -4.52 -15.02 -6.72
CA LEU A 72 -3.67 -14.05 -7.44
C LEU A 72 -3.41 -14.43 -8.90
N GLU A 73 -4.13 -15.42 -9.43
CA GLU A 73 -3.94 -15.95 -10.79
C GLU A 73 -4.47 -15.03 -11.89
N ASP A 74 -5.48 -14.20 -11.61
CA ASP A 74 -6.07 -13.26 -12.56
C ASP A 74 -5.66 -11.81 -12.24
N PRO A 75 -4.77 -11.19 -13.04
CA PRO A 75 -4.32 -9.81 -12.83
C PRO A 75 -5.46 -8.79 -12.79
N SER A 76 -6.58 -9.04 -13.49
CA SER A 76 -7.73 -8.14 -13.50
C SER A 76 -8.46 -8.15 -12.14
N LYS A 77 -8.57 -9.33 -11.51
CA LYS A 77 -9.09 -9.46 -10.15
C LYS A 77 -8.18 -8.79 -9.14
N VAL A 78 -6.87 -9.03 -9.22
CA VAL A 78 -5.89 -8.40 -8.33
C VAL A 78 -5.90 -6.88 -8.46
N GLN A 79 -6.00 -6.35 -9.68
CA GLN A 79 -6.15 -4.92 -9.93
C GLN A 79 -7.42 -4.38 -9.27
N LYS A 80 -8.56 -5.03 -9.49
CA LYS A 80 -9.84 -4.59 -8.91
C LYS A 80 -9.77 -4.62 -7.38
N MET A 81 -9.32 -5.73 -6.80
CA MET A 81 -9.17 -5.88 -5.34
C MET A 81 -8.27 -4.79 -4.76
N SER A 82 -7.12 -4.52 -5.39
CA SER A 82 -6.20 -3.48 -4.94
C SER A 82 -6.82 -2.08 -5.00
N ASN A 83 -7.54 -1.76 -6.08
CA ASN A 83 -8.23 -0.47 -6.21
C ASN A 83 -9.34 -0.30 -5.16
N ASP A 84 -10.13 -1.35 -4.92
CA ASP A 84 -11.19 -1.33 -3.91
C ASP A 84 -10.60 -1.11 -2.50
N LEU A 85 -9.50 -1.80 -2.16
CA LEU A 85 -8.81 -1.62 -0.88
C LEU A 85 -8.22 -0.20 -0.72
N GLN A 86 -7.63 0.36 -1.77
CA GLN A 86 -7.14 1.73 -1.76
C GLN A 86 -8.27 2.76 -1.60
N ALA A 87 -9.43 2.51 -2.22
CA ALA A 87 -10.60 3.36 -2.04
C ALA A 87 -11.09 3.33 -0.58
N LEU A 88 -11.14 2.16 0.05
CA LEU A 88 -11.49 2.03 1.48
C LEU A 88 -10.49 2.77 2.38
N ALA A 89 -9.19 2.63 2.12
CA ALA A 89 -8.14 3.29 2.91
C ALA A 89 -8.22 4.82 2.81
N THR A 90 -8.40 5.32 1.58
CA THR A 90 -8.61 6.75 1.31
C THR A 90 -9.87 7.26 2.00
N GLN A 91 -10.96 6.48 1.98
CA GLN A 91 -12.23 6.85 2.59
C GLN A 91 -12.18 6.90 4.12
N TYR A 92 -11.56 5.92 4.79
CA TYR A 92 -11.64 5.76 6.25
C TYR A 92 -10.44 6.31 7.03
N VAL A 93 -9.29 6.45 6.38
CA VAL A 93 -8.02 6.85 7.02
C VAL A 93 -7.37 8.01 6.27
N GLY A 94 -7.64 8.17 4.96
CA GLY A 94 -7.02 9.21 4.14
C GLY A 94 -5.57 8.91 3.76
N ILE A 95 -5.07 7.71 4.10
CA ILE A 95 -3.69 7.28 3.84
C ILE A 95 -3.75 6.00 3.00
N PRO A 96 -3.07 5.94 1.84
CA PRO A 96 -3.04 4.75 1.00
C PRO A 96 -2.39 3.55 1.71
N LEU A 97 -2.87 2.34 1.42
CA LEU A 97 -2.29 1.11 1.94
C LEU A 97 -0.98 0.77 1.23
N PHE A 98 -0.01 0.28 1.99
CA PHE A 98 1.11 -0.49 1.45
C PHE A 98 0.63 -1.91 1.11
N ILE A 99 0.47 -2.22 -0.17
CA ILE A 99 0.04 -3.55 -0.64
C ILE A 99 1.27 -4.36 -1.05
N SER A 100 1.39 -5.56 -0.49
CA SER A 100 2.52 -6.47 -0.70
C SER A 100 2.06 -7.88 -1.06
N ALA A 101 2.98 -8.69 -1.58
CA ALA A 101 2.77 -10.10 -1.84
C ALA A 101 4.12 -10.83 -1.69
N ASP A 102 4.05 -12.11 -1.32
CA ASP A 102 5.23 -12.99 -1.32
C ASP A 102 5.46 -13.55 -2.73
N GLN A 103 6.44 -12.99 -3.45
CA GLN A 103 6.77 -13.34 -4.84
C GLN A 103 8.27 -13.66 -4.97
N GLU A 104 8.66 -14.81 -4.42
CA GLU A 104 10.03 -15.33 -4.50
C GLU A 104 10.40 -15.99 -5.85
N GLY A 105 9.42 -16.22 -6.75
CA GLY A 105 9.65 -16.76 -8.10
C GLY A 105 9.94 -18.26 -8.17
N GLY A 106 9.02 -19.10 -7.67
CA GLY A 106 9.14 -20.58 -7.59
C GLY A 106 7.87 -21.33 -8.04
N VAL A 107 7.79 -22.64 -7.80
CA VAL A 107 6.73 -23.54 -8.36
C VAL A 107 5.29 -23.19 -7.92
N GLY A 108 5.12 -22.27 -6.96
CA GLY A 108 3.82 -21.72 -6.53
C GLY A 108 3.45 -20.35 -7.11
N SER A 109 4.24 -19.81 -8.05
CA SER A 109 4.03 -18.49 -8.67
C SER A 109 3.68 -18.58 -10.17
N SER A 110 3.00 -19.65 -10.61
CA SER A 110 2.64 -19.90 -12.02
C SER A 110 1.21 -20.41 -12.15
#